data_AF-A0A6B9TDJ7-F1
#
_entry.id   AF-A0A6B9TDJ7-F1
#
_cell.length_a   1.000
_cell.length_b   1.000
_cell.length_c   1.000
_cell.angle_alpha   90.00
_cell.angle_beta   90.00
_cell.angle_gamma   90.00
#
_symmetry.space_group_name_H-M   'P 1'
#
loop_
_entity.id
_entity.type
_entity.pdbx_description
1 polymer ?
#
loop_
_entity_poly.entity_id
_entity_poly.type
_entity_poly.pdbx_seq_one_letter_code
_entity_poly.pdbx_strand_id
1 'polypeptide(L)' 'MNLEEILAECPVCGCRDKVVKRRFMDEHKSRTSMKEIVCEKCGHVFETAD' A
#
# COMPACT_ATOMS: atom_id res chain seq x y z
N MET A 1 5.79 -6.55 4.79
CA MET A 1 5.27 -6.10 6.09
C MET A 1 4.75 -7.26 6.94
N ASN A 2 4.96 -7.19 8.25
CA ASN A 2 4.31 -8.07 9.24
C ASN A 2 2.92 -7.54 9.65
N LEU A 3 2.10 -8.38 10.29
CA LEU A 3 0.74 -8.01 10.70
C LEU A 3 0.70 -6.80 11.66
N GLU A 4 1.66 -6.71 12.58
CA GLU A 4 1.77 -5.59 13.53
C GLU A 4 2.00 -4.26 12.80
N GLU A 5 2.81 -4.26 11.75
CA GLU A 5 3.10 -3.07 10.94
C GLU A 5 1.89 -2.64 10.11
N ILE A 6 1.02 -3.58 9.72
CA ILE A 6 -0.23 -3.26 9.00
C ILE A 6 -1.20 -2.53 9.92
N LEU A 7 -1.31 -2.96 11.18
CA LEU A 7 -2.20 -2.37 12.18
C LEU A 7 -1.64 -1.09 12.81
N ALA A 8 -0.33 -0.86 12.70
CA ALA A 8 0.31 0.34 13.23
C ALA A 8 -0.19 1.62 12.55
N GLU A 9 -0.40 2.65 13.36
CA GLU A 9 -0.80 3.98 12.91
C GLU A 9 0.26 4.61 11.99
N CYS A 10 -0.18 5.44 11.05
CA CYS A 10 0.73 6.15 10.18
C CYS A 10 1.63 7.11 10.99
N PRO A 11 2.97 7.02 10.84
CA PRO A 11 3.90 7.85 11.63
C PRO A 11 3.81 9.34 11.28
N VAL A 12 3.22 9.70 10.14
CA VAL A 12 3.12 11.10 9.66
C VAL A 12 1.84 11.77 10.13
N CYS A 13 0.70 11.07 10.09
CA CYS A 13 -0.61 11.69 10.31
C CYS A 13 -1.51 10.95 11.31
N GLY A 14 -1.03 9.85 11.90
CA GLY A 14 -1.77 9.02 12.87
C GLY A 14 -2.93 8.22 12.28
N CYS A 15 -3.14 8.25 10.96
CA CYS A 15 -4.20 7.51 10.29
C CYS A 15 -3.91 6.00 10.33
N ARG A 16 -4.91 5.18 10.68
CA ARG A 16 -4.81 3.71 10.73
C ARG A 16 -5.03 3.07 9.36
N ASP A 17 -5.76 3.75 8.49
CA ASP A 17 -6.15 3.21 7.20
C ASP A 17 -5.03 3.30 6.17
N LYS A 18 -4.82 2.17 5.50
CA LYS A 18 -3.81 1.99 4.46
C LYS A 18 -4.49 1.46 3.20
N VAL A 19 -4.06 2.00 2.06
CA VAL A 19 -4.58 1.64 0.74
C VAL A 19 -3.49 0.90 -0.03
N VAL A 20 -3.86 -0.25 -0.58
CA VAL A 20 -2.99 -1.00 -1.50
C VAL A 20 -3.26 -0.54 -2.93
N LYS A 21 -2.27 0.09 -3.54
CA LYS A 21 -2.28 0.38 -4.97
C LYS A 21 -1.71 -0.81 -5.74
N ARG A 22 -2.38 -1.15 -6.83
CA ARG A 22 -2.03 -2.29 -7.69
C ARG A 22 -1.60 -1.80 -9.07
N ARG A 23 -0.67 -2.51 -9.70
CA ARG A 23 -0.29 -2.31 -11.09
C ARG A 23 -0.96 -3.38 -11.94
N PHE A 24 -1.61 -2.97 -13.02
CA PHE A 24 -2.12 -3.89 -14.04
C PHE A 24 -0.96 -4.33 -14.93
N MET A 25 -0.84 -5.63 -15.18
CA MET A 25 0.14 -6.13 -16.15
C MET A 25 -0.46 -6.10 -17.55
N ASP A 26 0.27 -5.53 -18.51
CA ASP A 26 -0.21 -5.27 -19.88
C ASP A 26 -0.59 -6.55 -20.64
N GLU A 27 0.11 -7.65 -20.39
CA GLU A 27 -0.02 -8.88 -21.16
C GLU A 27 -1.37 -9.57 -20.92
N HIS A 28 -1.94 -9.41 -19.72
CA HIS A 28 -3.28 -9.88 -19.38
C HIS A 28 -3.88 -8.95 -18.33
N LYS A 29 -4.80 -8.05 -18.74
CA LYS A 29 -5.51 -7.08 -17.87
C LYS A 29 -6.28 -7.70 -16.69
N SER A 30 -6.33 -9.04 -16.60
CA SER A 30 -6.86 -9.82 -15.48
C SER A 30 -5.84 -10.05 -14.36
N ARG A 31 -4.54 -9.81 -14.59
CA ARG A 31 -3.47 -9.95 -13.59
C ARG A 31 -3.07 -8.59 -13.07
N THR A 32 -3.03 -8.48 -11.74
CA THR A 32 -2.51 -7.31 -11.04
C THR A 32 -1.41 -7.75 -10.09
N SER A 33 -0.35 -6.95 -10.00
CA SER A 33 0.64 -7.05 -8.93
C SER A 33 0.40 -5.93 -7.91
N MET A 34 0.91 -6.11 -6.70
CA MET A 34 1.06 -4.98 -5.79
C MET A 34 1.99 -3.95 -6.44
N LYS A 35 1.69 -2.67 -6.24
CA LYS A 35 2.57 -1.56 -6.62
C LYS A 35 3.14 -0.90 -5.39
N GLU A 36 2.27 -0.47 -4.49
CA GLU A 36 2.66 0.23 -3.26
C GLU A 36 1.53 0.17 -2.22
N ILE A 37 1.89 0.22 -0.95
CA ILE A 37 0.97 0.39 0.19
C ILE A 37 1.17 1.81 0.69
N VAL A 38 0.09 2.58 0.76
CA VAL A 38 0.16 4.00 1.15
C VAL A 38 -0.85 4.33 2.23
N CYS A 39 -0.56 5.34 3.06
CA CYS A 39 -1.55 5.92 3.96
C CYS A 39 -2.65 6.59 3.15
N GLU A 40 -3.91 6.32 3.49
CA GLU A 40 -5.07 6.90 2.80
C GLU A 40 -5.08 8.44 2.90
N LYS A 41 -4.71 8.97 4.07
CA LYS A 41 -4.87 10.39 4.38
C LYS A 41 -3.71 11.26 3.89
N CYS A 42 -2.47 10.80 4.05
CA CYS A 42 -1.28 11.63 3.76
C CYS A 42 -0.43 11.10 2.61
N GLY A 43 -0.73 9.91 2.08
CA GLY A 43 0.04 9.31 0.98
C GLY A 43 1.41 8.77 1.38
N HIS A 44 1.74 8.71 2.68
CA HIS A 44 2.99 8.10 3.15
C HIS A 44 3.11 6.67 2.64
N VAL A 45 4.24 6.36 1.98
CA VAL A 45 4.50 5.07 1.36
C VAL A 45 5.12 4.15 2.40
N PHE A 46 4.43 3.05 2.67
CA PHE A 46 4.82 2.04 3.64
C PHE A 46 5.67 0.95 3.00
N GLU A 47 5.28 0.49 1.82
CA GLU A 47 5.97 -0.55 1.08
C GLU A 47 5.78 -0.30 -0.42
N THR A 48 6.81 -0.51 -1.21
CA THR A 48 6.75 -0.52 -2.67
C THR A 48 7.07 -1.93 -3.15
N ALA A 49 6.35 -2.40 -4.17
CA ALA A 49 6.75 -3.61 -4.88
C ALA A 49 7.94 -3.27 -5.78
N ASP A 50 9.08 -3.89 -5.50
CA ASP A 50 10.25 -3.96 -6.40
C ASP A 50 9.87 -4.60 -7.75
#